data_AF-A0A954AYS1-F1
#
_entry.id   AF-A0A954AYS1-F1
#
_cell.length_a   1.000
_cell.length_b   1.000
_cell.length_c   1.000
_cell.angle_alpha   90.00
_cell.angle_beta   90.00
_cell.angle_gamma   90.00
#
_symmetry.space_group_name_H-M   'P 1'
#
loop_
_entity.id
_entity.type
_entity.pdbx_description
1 polymer ?
#
loop_
_entity_poly.entity_id
_entity_poly.type
_entity_poly.pdbx_seq_one_letter_code
_entity_poly.pdbx_strand_id
1 'polypeptide(L)'
;MARPRITDHALLRYLERHLGVDVEAHRRDMQRAVERGVEEGACGVLTEGLRFVIRGRAVVTCMRSSEPDIRTGRARGRRGAIDE
;
A
#
# COMPACT_ATOMS: atom_id res chain seq x y z
N MET A 1 3.40 34.29 -8.83
CA MET A 1 4.64 33.53 -8.59
C MET A 1 4.31 32.04 -8.57
N ALA A 2 5.07 31.20 -9.25
CA ALA A 2 4.82 29.75 -9.31
C ALA A 2 5.38 29.04 -8.07
N ARG A 3 4.66 28.02 -7.56
CA ARG A 3 5.14 27.20 -6.45
C ARG A 3 6.27 26.28 -6.92
N PRO A 4 7.33 26.08 -6.14
CA PRO A 4 8.38 25.13 -6.48
C PRO A 4 7.84 23.69 -6.44
N ARG A 5 8.31 22.85 -7.38
CA ARG A 5 7.99 21.42 -7.42
C ARG A 5 8.87 20.68 -6.42
N ILE A 6 8.25 19.89 -5.54
CA ILE A 6 8.94 18.99 -4.62
C ILE A 6 8.89 17.57 -5.19
N THR A 7 10.02 16.85 -5.18
CA THR A 7 10.10 15.45 -5.58
C THR A 7 9.85 14.53 -4.38
N ASP A 8 9.36 13.31 -4.63
CA ASP A 8 9.14 12.33 -3.56
C ASP A 8 10.42 12.02 -2.80
N HIS A 9 11.58 12.02 -3.48
CA HIS A 9 12.88 11.87 -2.84
C HIS A 9 13.17 12.98 -1.83
N ALA A 10 12.95 14.24 -2.22
CA ALA A 10 13.16 15.38 -1.32
C ALA A 10 12.19 15.35 -0.14
N LEU A 11 10.94 14.95 -0.38
CA LEU A 11 9.95 14.77 0.68
C LEU A 11 10.38 13.68 1.67
N LEU A 12 10.80 12.50 1.18
CA LEU A 12 11.29 11.41 2.04
C LEU A 12 12.46 11.86 2.91
N ARG A 13 13.46 12.56 2.34
CA ARG A 13 14.60 13.07 3.12
C ARG A 13 14.19 14.11 4.15
N TYR A 14 13.21 14.94 3.85
CA TYR A 14 12.66 15.90 4.80
C TYR A 14 11.97 15.19 5.98
N LEU A 15 11.16 14.17 5.72
CA LEU A 15 10.53 13.36 6.77
C LEU A 15 11.58 12.70 7.67
N GLU A 16 12.61 12.07 7.09
CA GLU A 16 13.66 11.39 7.84
C GLU A 16 14.52 12.36 8.67
N ARG A 17 15.07 13.39 8.01
CA ARG A 17 16.12 14.23 8.61
C ARG A 17 15.59 15.40 9.43
N HIS A 18 14.44 15.95 9.03
CA HIS A 18 13.89 17.14 9.68
C HIS A 18 12.80 16.77 10.69
N LEU A 19 11.88 15.88 10.32
CA LEU A 19 10.80 15.46 11.22
C LEU A 19 11.15 14.25 12.10
N GLY A 20 12.30 13.60 11.85
CA GLY A 20 12.76 12.45 12.63
C GLY A 20 11.95 11.18 12.40
N VAL A 21 11.25 11.07 11.27
CA VAL A 21 10.48 9.87 10.92
C VAL A 21 11.44 8.74 10.56
N ASP A 22 11.39 7.63 11.31
CA ASP A 22 12.17 6.44 11.00
C ASP A 22 11.50 5.62 9.88
N VAL A 23 11.78 6.01 8.64
CA VAL A 23 11.24 5.37 7.43
C VAL A 23 11.66 3.90 7.34
N GLU A 24 12.85 3.53 7.82
CA GLU A 24 13.34 2.16 7.76
C GLU A 24 12.70 1.26 8.83
N ALA A 25 12.39 1.79 10.02
CA ALA A 25 11.55 1.09 10.99
C ALA A 25 10.16 0.80 10.38
N HIS A 26 9.50 1.80 9.80
CA HIS A 26 8.20 1.59 9.15
C HIS A 26 8.27 0.62 7.97
N ARG A 27 9.37 0.62 7.19
CA ARG A 27 9.59 -0.38 6.14
C ARG A 27 9.62 -1.79 6.71
N ARG A 28 10.33 -2.00 7.82
CA ARG A 28 10.40 -3.31 8.50
C ARG A 28 9.03 -3.72 9.05
N ASP A 29 8.27 -2.78 9.59
CA ASP A 29 6.93 -3.04 10.10
C ASP A 29 6.00 -3.51 8.97
N MET A 30 6.04 -2.81 7.83
CA MET A 30 5.30 -3.22 6.63
C MET A 30 5.73 -4.61 6.14
N GLN A 31 7.03 -4.91 6.12
CA GLN A 31 7.54 -6.22 5.72
C GLN A 31 6.97 -7.32 6.61
N ARG A 32 7.06 -7.17 7.93
CA ARG A 32 6.50 -8.15 8.88
C ARG A 32 4.99 -8.32 8.71
N ALA A 33 4.28 -7.24 8.41
CA ALA A 33 2.83 -7.28 8.17
C ALA A 33 2.46 -8.09 6.91
N VAL A 34 3.27 -8.03 5.84
CA VAL A 34 2.92 -8.67 4.55
C VAL A 34 3.62 -9.99 4.28
N GLU A 35 4.68 -10.34 5.02
CA GLU A 35 5.57 -11.48 4.77
C GLU A 35 4.80 -12.77 4.48
N ARG A 36 3.96 -13.19 5.43
CA ARG A 36 3.12 -14.38 5.29
C ARG A 36 2.20 -14.30 4.07
N GLY A 37 1.61 -13.14 3.80
CA GLY A 37 0.74 -12.95 2.64
C GLY A 37 1.49 -13.07 1.32
N VAL A 38 2.74 -12.62 1.26
CA VAL A 38 3.61 -12.81 0.08
C VAL A 38 3.96 -14.29 -0.10
N GLU A 39 4.28 -15.00 0.98
CA GLU A 39 4.60 -16.43 0.95
C GLU A 39 3.42 -17.29 0.47
N GLU A 40 2.21 -16.98 0.93
CA GLU A 40 0.98 -17.65 0.53
C GLU A 40 0.48 -17.19 -0.87
N GLY A 41 1.18 -16.27 -1.54
CA GLY A 41 0.81 -15.78 -2.87
C GLY A 41 -0.42 -14.86 -2.88
N ALA A 42 -0.73 -14.21 -1.76
CA ALA A 42 -1.87 -13.32 -1.63
C ALA A 42 -1.72 -12.06 -2.51
N CYS A 43 -2.84 -11.59 -3.04
CA CYS A 43 -2.90 -10.34 -3.80
C CYS A 43 -3.04 -9.08 -2.90
N GLY A 44 -3.24 -9.28 -1.59
CA GLY A 44 -3.27 -8.22 -0.61
C GLY A 44 -3.44 -8.73 0.82
N VAL A 45 -3.03 -7.90 1.78
CA VAL A 45 -3.10 -8.18 3.22
C VAL A 45 -3.87 -7.07 3.91
N LEU A 46 -4.77 -7.43 4.83
CA LEU A 46 -5.52 -6.49 5.65
C LEU A 46 -5.03 -6.61 7.10
N THR A 47 -4.46 -5.54 7.64
CA THR A 47 -4.02 -5.48 9.04
C THR A 47 -4.02 -4.04 9.53
N GLU A 48 -4.27 -3.81 10.82
CA GLU A 48 -4.26 -2.47 11.45
C GLU A 48 -5.12 -1.43 10.69
N GLY A 49 -6.25 -1.86 10.12
CA GLY A 49 -7.12 -0.99 9.32
C GLY A 49 -6.52 -0.55 7.98
N LEU A 50 -5.40 -1.12 7.55
CA LEU A 50 -4.74 -0.89 6.27
C LEU A 50 -4.84 -2.12 5.36
N ARG A 51 -5.20 -1.87 4.11
CA ARG A 51 -5.07 -2.84 3.01
C ARG A 51 -3.77 -2.58 2.27
N PHE A 52 -2.87 -3.55 2.31
CA PHE A 52 -1.70 -3.63 1.44
C PHE A 52 -2.06 -4.35 0.15
N VAL A 53 -1.68 -3.79 -1.00
CA VAL A 53 -1.83 -4.44 -2.30
C VAL A 53 -0.48 -5.02 -2.72
N ILE A 54 -0.48 -6.31 -3.05
CA ILE A 54 0.73 -7.06 -3.41
C ILE A 54 0.68 -7.41 -4.90
N ARG A 55 1.83 -7.29 -5.56
CA ARG A 55 2.07 -7.74 -6.93
C ARG A 55 3.38 -8.53 -6.95
N GLY A 56 3.27 -9.84 -7.18
CA GLY A 56 4.41 -10.74 -6.99
C GLY A 56 4.89 -10.69 -5.54
N ARG A 57 6.12 -10.20 -5.33
CA ARG A 57 6.72 -10.04 -3.99
C ARG A 57 6.79 -8.59 -3.51
N ALA A 58 6.19 -7.64 -4.24
CA ALA A 58 6.26 -6.22 -3.94
C ALA A 58 4.92 -5.68 -3.43
N VAL A 59 4.97 -4.90 -2.35
CA VAL A 59 3.85 -4.05 -1.91
C VAL A 59 3.86 -2.80 -2.78
N VAL A 60 2.78 -2.57 -3.53
CA VAL A 60 2.71 -1.46 -4.49
C VAL A 60 1.90 -0.27 -3.99
N THR A 61 0.97 -0.50 -3.05
CA THR A 61 0.21 0.57 -2.41
C THR A 61 -0.36 0.08 -1.08
N CYS A 62 -0.62 1.02 -0.17
CA CYS A 62 -1.45 0.82 1.01
C CYS A 62 -2.65 1.77 0.96
N MET A 63 -3.80 1.33 1.47
CA MET A 63 -5.03 2.12 1.54
C MET A 63 -5.70 1.88 2.88
N ARG A 64 -6.46 2.85 3.38
CA ARG A 64 -7.32 2.60 4.56
C ARG A 64 -8.43 1.63 4.17
N SER A 65 -8.67 0.65 5.02
CA SER A 65 -9.69 -0.38 4.79
C SER A 65 -11.11 0.14 4.88
N SER A 66 -11.33 1.19 5.69
CA SER A 66 -12.65 1.79 5.90
C SER A 66 -13.05 2.77 4.80
N GLU A 67 -12.13 3.12 3.89
CA GLU A 67 -12.44 3.97 2.76
C GLU A 67 -12.78 3.10 1.54
N PRO A 68 -13.97 3.29 0.92
CA PRO A 68 -14.29 2.60 -0.31
C PRO A 68 -13.27 2.99 -1.38
N ASP A 69 -12.68 1.97 -2.01
CA ASP A 69 -11.81 2.18 -3.15
C ASP A 69 -12.65 2.66 -4.35
N ILE A 70 -12.76 3.99 -4.47
CA ILE A 70 -13.51 4.68 -5.51
C ILE A 70 -13.02 4.33 -6.92
N ARG A 71 -11.83 3.72 -7.08
CA ARG A 71 -11.26 3.37 -8.38
C ARG A 71 -11.61 1.95 -8.84
N THR A 72 -11.99 1.02 -7.95
CA THR A 72 -12.28 -0.39 -8.31
C THR A 72 -13.75 -0.70 -8.60
N GLY A 73 -14.63 0.30 -8.57
CA GLY A 73 -16.09 0.14 -8.70
C GLY A 73 -16.60 -0.57 -9.97
N ARG A 74 -15.80 -0.71 -11.04
CA ARG A 74 -16.24 -1.37 -12.29
C ARG A 74 -15.77 -2.81 -12.48
N ALA A 75 -14.78 -3.31 -11.73
CA ALA A 75 -14.14 -4.59 -12.03
C ALA A 75 -14.68 -5.80 -11.23
N ARG A 76 -15.51 -5.57 -10.20
CA ARG A 76 -16.01 -6.65 -9.33
C ARG A 76 -17.27 -7.39 -9.85
N GLY A 77 -17.97 -6.84 -10.84
CA GLY A 77 -19.24 -7.41 -11.34
C GLY A 77 -19.15 -8.68 -12.20
N ARG A 78 -17.96 -9.22 -12.52
CA ARG A 78 -17.81 -10.35 -13.47
C ARG A 78 -17.25 -11.65 -12.87
N ARG A 79 -17.09 -11.76 -11.55
CA ARG A 79 -16.50 -12.97 -10.89
C ARG A 79 -17.53 -13.85 -10.16
N GLY A 80 -18.71 -14.00 -10.72
CA GLY A 80 -19.80 -14.79 -10.13
C GLY A 80 -20.64 -15.58 -11.13
N ALA A 81 -20.07 -15.99 -12.26
CA ALA A 81 -20.64 -17.04 -13.11
C ALA A 81 -19.70 -18.24 -13.05
N ILE A 82 -19.84 -19.01 -11.97
CA ILE A 82 -19.50 -20.43 -12.01
C ILE A 82 -20.82 -21.14 -12.35
N ASP A 83 -20.93 -21.54 -13.61
CA ASP A 83 -21.88 -22.57 -14.04
C ASP A 83 -21.21 -23.94 -13.80
N GLU A 84 -22.04 -24.87 -13.34
CA GLU A 84 -21.83 -26.31 -13.09
C GLU A 84 -21.17 -26.75 -11.77
#